data_AF-A0ABD1L8H1-F1
#
_entry.id   AF-A0ABD1L8H1-F1
#
_cell.length_a   1.000
_cell.length_b   1.000
_cell.length_c   1.000
_cell.angle_alpha   90.00
_cell.angle_beta   90.00
_cell.angle_gamma   90.00
#
_symmetry.space_group_name_H-M   'P 1'
#
loop_
_entity.id
_entity.type
_entity.pdbx_description
1 polymer ?
#
loop_
_entity_poly.entity_id
_entity_poly.type
_entity_poly.pdbx_seq_one_letter_code
_entity_poly.pdbx_strand_id
1 'polypeptide(L)'
;MALNLPSPAQLKPLFFSSNNSTKLPGLHSPSSKPSTFDLHPRLRPSPPPPTHAGLDLHPTATSSSPTSTHAGLTPTPPRPPLLPHPSPSRQSLPFLLHRASAPSSLAPTRAPPPSRANPPPPSFALASSLLPRPSREPLPPSPAPREFPPPSPAPHNPPPTPPTLTVPLFSLIGRWDENFLRPLSLAGSFALKRKECETSVERRVYCSAAAQSPPPAWPGTAIPEPSDFKTWDGPKPISVLGSTGSIGTQTLSIVAEFPERFKVVGLAAGSNITLLADQIKTFKPQVVGLRNESFIDELKEALADVEHKPEIIPGEQGVIEVARHPDAATVVTGIVGCAGLKPTVAAIKAGKDIALANKETMIAGAPFVLPLAHKHNIKILPADSEHSAIFQSIQGLPKGALRKILLTGSGGAFREWPAEKMKDIKLKDALKHPIWSLGRKITIDSATLFNKGLEVIEAHYLFGSDYDDIEIVIHPQSIIHSLVETQDSSVIAQLGIPDMRLPLLYTLSWPERIYCSELTWPRLDLSKYGSLTFFAPDNKKFPSVNLCYAAGRAGGTMTGVLSAANEKAVEMFVEEKISYLDIFKVVELTCQEHQKELVASPSLEEIIHYDQWARQYAASIQKASSV
;
A
#
# COMPACT_ATOMS: atom_id res chain seq x y z
N MET A 1 14.94 14.22 -52.49
CA MET A 1 13.72 13.48 -52.88
C MET A 1 12.98 13.10 -51.61
N ALA A 2 11.64 13.11 -51.63
CA ALA A 2 10.81 12.69 -50.51
C ALA A 2 10.25 11.28 -50.76
N LEU A 3 9.88 10.56 -49.69
CA LEU A 3 8.67 9.74 -49.65
C LEU A 3 8.28 9.46 -48.18
N ASN A 4 6.98 9.26 -47.95
CA ASN A 4 6.34 9.40 -46.63
C ASN A 4 6.46 8.17 -45.73
N LEU A 5 6.44 8.40 -44.41
CA LEU A 5 6.07 7.39 -43.41
C LEU A 5 4.58 7.55 -43.04
N PRO A 6 3.79 6.46 -42.90
CA PRO A 6 2.40 6.52 -42.45
C PRO A 6 2.25 6.57 -40.91
N SER A 7 1.06 6.99 -40.45
CA SER A 7 0.71 7.17 -39.03
C SER A 7 0.43 5.84 -38.28
N PRO A 8 0.79 5.72 -36.99
CA PRO A 8 0.55 4.52 -36.20
C PRO A 8 -0.92 4.39 -35.75
N ALA A 9 -1.74 3.72 -36.55
CA ALA A 9 -3.15 3.46 -36.23
C ALA A 9 -3.61 2.02 -36.59
N GLN A 10 -2.77 1.00 -36.34
CA GLN A 10 -3.13 -0.40 -36.62
C GLN A 10 -2.40 -1.42 -35.71
N LEU A 11 -3.01 -1.73 -34.57
CA LEU A 11 -2.86 -3.04 -33.90
C LEU A 11 -4.22 -3.46 -33.33
N LYS A 12 -4.71 -4.64 -33.76
CA LYS A 12 -5.86 -5.34 -33.16
C LYS A 12 -5.42 -6.77 -32.84
N PRO A 13 -5.79 -7.34 -31.69
CA PRO A 13 -5.54 -8.75 -31.40
C PRO A 13 -6.42 -9.65 -32.27
N LEU A 14 -5.92 -10.86 -32.55
CA LEU A 14 -6.62 -11.90 -33.29
C LEU A 14 -7.69 -12.57 -32.40
N PHE A 15 -8.87 -12.80 -32.96
CA PHE A 15 -9.88 -13.72 -32.41
C PHE A 15 -10.15 -14.84 -33.42
N PHE A 16 -10.26 -16.07 -32.95
CA PHE A 16 -10.62 -17.21 -33.79
C PHE A 16 -12.10 -17.20 -34.17
N SER A 17 -12.41 -17.77 -35.34
CA SER A 17 -13.74 -17.76 -35.95
C SER A 17 -14.47 -19.09 -35.76
N SER A 18 -15.78 -19.02 -35.53
CA SER A 18 -16.70 -20.11 -35.85
C SER A 18 -18.02 -19.54 -36.37
N ASN A 19 -18.19 -19.54 -37.70
CA ASN A 19 -19.49 -19.30 -38.32
C ASN A 19 -20.35 -20.57 -38.23
N ASN A 20 -21.63 -20.45 -37.86
CA ASN A 20 -22.67 -20.72 -38.86
C ASN A 20 -24.03 -20.09 -38.51
N SER A 21 -24.97 -20.17 -39.46
CA SER A 21 -26.11 -19.26 -39.58
C SER A 21 -27.49 -19.94 -39.56
N THR A 22 -28.51 -19.10 -39.35
CA THR A 22 -29.92 -19.22 -39.77
C THR A 22 -30.94 -20.17 -39.07
N LYS A 23 -32.04 -19.50 -38.64
CA LYS A 23 -33.48 -19.86 -38.74
C LYS A 23 -34.19 -20.65 -37.61
N LEU A 24 -35.19 -19.96 -37.05
CA LEU A 24 -36.45 -20.46 -36.45
C LEU A 24 -37.26 -21.28 -37.47
N PRO A 25 -38.10 -22.27 -37.07
CA PRO A 25 -39.33 -22.09 -36.26
C PRO A 25 -39.35 -23.00 -35.00
N GLY A 26 -40.40 -23.14 -34.17
CA GLY A 26 -41.76 -22.59 -34.16
C GLY A 26 -42.55 -23.06 -32.92
N LEU A 27 -43.84 -22.69 -32.80
CA LEU A 27 -44.69 -22.98 -31.64
C LEU A 27 -44.74 -24.47 -31.23
N HIS A 28 -44.78 -24.75 -29.93
CA HIS A 28 -45.89 -25.50 -29.31
C HIS A 28 -45.92 -25.39 -27.77
N SER A 29 -47.13 -25.20 -27.22
CA SER A 29 -47.48 -25.59 -25.85
C SER A 29 -48.52 -26.71 -25.94
N PRO A 30 -48.73 -27.49 -24.86
CA PRO A 30 -49.96 -27.28 -24.10
C PRO A 30 -49.85 -27.47 -22.57
N SER A 31 -51.01 -27.30 -21.93
CA SER A 31 -51.46 -27.58 -20.55
C SER A 31 -50.77 -28.75 -19.79
N SER A 32 -50.75 -28.78 -18.45
CA SER A 32 -51.97 -28.72 -17.61
C SER A 32 -51.75 -28.34 -16.12
N LYS A 33 -52.82 -28.45 -15.31
CA LYS A 33 -53.05 -27.75 -14.01
C LYS A 33 -52.82 -28.67 -12.76
N PRO A 34 -52.87 -28.14 -11.52
CA PRO A 34 -52.17 -28.73 -10.37
C PRO A 34 -53.02 -29.62 -9.45
N SER A 35 -52.41 -30.10 -8.36
CA SER A 35 -53.08 -30.53 -7.12
C SER A 35 -52.44 -29.82 -5.90
N THR A 36 -53.16 -29.84 -4.76
CA THR A 36 -52.86 -29.11 -3.50
C THR A 36 -53.14 -30.02 -2.28
N PHE A 37 -52.97 -29.49 -1.05
CA PHE A 37 -53.26 -30.09 0.27
C PHE A 37 -52.20 -31.10 0.80
N ASP A 38 -51.81 -31.11 2.09
CA ASP A 38 -51.95 -30.05 3.13
C ASP A 38 -50.99 -30.18 4.34
N LEU A 39 -50.98 -29.14 5.19
CA LEU A 39 -50.71 -29.09 6.66
C LEU A 39 -49.55 -29.89 7.33
N HIS A 40 -48.53 -29.11 7.75
CA HIS A 40 -48.03 -28.94 9.13
C HIS A 40 -48.43 -29.92 10.27
N PRO A 41 -47.52 -30.20 11.25
CA PRO A 41 -47.19 -29.19 12.27
C PRO A 41 -45.70 -29.10 12.72
N ARG A 42 -45.44 -28.27 13.74
CA ARG A 42 -44.11 -27.86 14.24
C ARG A 42 -43.60 -28.76 15.38
N LEU A 43 -42.28 -28.87 15.54
CA LEU A 43 -41.63 -29.31 16.79
C LEU A 43 -40.57 -28.30 17.25
N ARG A 44 -40.29 -28.29 18.57
CA ARG A 44 -39.30 -27.42 19.23
C ARG A 44 -37.98 -28.17 19.49
N PRO A 45 -36.83 -27.49 19.61
CA PRO A 45 -35.60 -28.10 20.12
C PRO A 45 -35.76 -28.54 21.59
N SER A 46 -34.99 -29.55 22.00
CA SER A 46 -34.98 -30.12 23.35
C SER A 46 -33.70 -29.75 24.13
N PRO A 47 -33.71 -29.76 25.48
CA PRO A 47 -32.61 -29.27 26.32
C PRO A 47 -31.44 -30.27 26.48
N PRO A 48 -30.27 -29.81 26.97
CA PRO A 48 -29.12 -30.68 27.26
C PRO A 48 -29.31 -31.55 28.53
N PRO A 49 -28.55 -32.67 28.66
CA PRO A 49 -28.59 -33.56 29.82
C PRO A 49 -27.85 -33.00 31.06
N PRO A 50 -28.12 -33.53 32.28
CA PRO A 50 -27.72 -32.91 33.55
C PRO A 50 -26.38 -33.40 34.12
N THR A 51 -25.88 -32.67 35.12
CA THR A 51 -24.81 -33.06 36.05
C THR A 51 -25.36 -33.65 37.35
N HIS A 52 -24.73 -34.70 37.87
CA HIS A 52 -24.52 -35.04 39.31
C HIS A 52 -23.58 -36.27 39.36
N ALA A 53 -22.51 -36.27 40.16
CA ALA A 53 -22.44 -36.83 41.53
C ALA A 53 -22.96 -38.28 41.64
N GLY A 54 -22.20 -39.26 42.15
CA GLY A 54 -20.82 -39.28 42.67
C GLY A 54 -20.61 -40.55 43.53
N LEU A 55 -19.38 -40.85 43.97
CA LEU A 55 -19.10 -41.76 45.10
C LEU A 55 -17.63 -41.67 45.56
N ASP A 56 -17.39 -42.00 46.83
CA ASP A 56 -16.14 -41.75 47.57
C ASP A 56 -15.05 -42.81 47.35
N LEU A 57 -13.80 -42.44 47.69
CA LEU A 57 -12.96 -43.22 48.62
C LEU A 57 -11.74 -42.41 49.13
N HIS A 58 -11.70 -42.20 50.45
CA HIS A 58 -10.60 -41.67 51.26
C HIS A 58 -10.27 -42.74 52.36
N PRO A 59 -9.23 -42.63 53.22
CA PRO A 59 -8.16 -41.62 53.32
C PRO A 59 -6.72 -42.19 53.52
N THR A 60 -5.70 -41.33 53.38
CA THR A 60 -4.49 -41.14 54.24
C THR A 60 -3.76 -39.90 53.71
N ALA A 61 -3.47 -38.83 54.48
CA ALA A 61 -2.42 -38.68 55.50
C ALA A 61 -1.00 -38.84 54.89
N THR A 62 0.00 -37.93 55.06
CA THR A 62 0.25 -36.89 56.09
C THR A 62 1.04 -35.66 55.55
N SER A 63 1.17 -34.60 56.38
CA SER A 63 2.34 -33.67 56.60
C SER A 63 3.42 -33.45 55.51
N SER A 64 4.03 -32.26 55.32
CA SER A 64 3.98 -30.98 56.04
C SER A 64 4.80 -29.89 55.30
N SER A 65 4.49 -28.61 55.50
CA SER A 65 5.43 -27.49 55.27
C SER A 65 6.38 -27.29 56.46
N PRO A 66 7.39 -26.41 56.33
CA PRO A 66 7.33 -25.23 57.20
C PRO A 66 7.71 -23.90 56.52
N THR A 67 7.27 -22.81 57.12
CA THR A 67 7.67 -21.42 56.82
C THR A 67 8.69 -20.91 57.85
N SER A 68 9.45 -19.86 57.49
CA SER A 68 10.11 -18.98 58.47
C SER A 68 10.25 -17.56 57.91
N THR A 69 10.23 -16.56 58.79
CA THR A 69 10.10 -15.13 58.46
C THR A 69 11.19 -14.28 59.13
N HIS A 70 11.63 -13.19 58.50
CA HIS A 70 12.03 -11.86 59.06
C HIS A 70 12.52 -11.01 57.86
N ALA A 71 12.18 -9.73 57.59
CA ALA A 71 11.90 -8.51 58.38
C ALA A 71 13.17 -7.67 58.68
N GLY A 72 13.35 -6.51 58.02
CA GLY A 72 14.48 -5.58 58.27
C GLY A 72 14.67 -4.40 57.28
N LEU A 73 14.18 -3.23 57.70
CA LEU A 73 14.35 -1.81 57.30
C LEU A 73 15.52 -1.30 56.38
N THR A 74 15.30 -0.11 55.79
CA THR A 74 16.19 0.82 55.03
C THR A 74 17.20 1.59 55.93
N PRO A 75 18.23 2.38 55.45
CA PRO A 75 18.29 3.24 54.23
C PRO A 75 19.68 3.38 53.50
N THR A 76 19.85 4.45 52.70
CA THR A 76 21.01 4.88 51.86
C THR A 76 21.55 6.28 52.30
N PRO A 77 22.55 6.95 51.65
CA PRO A 77 23.71 6.58 50.79
C PRO A 77 25.08 7.05 51.44
N PRO A 78 26.25 7.21 50.72
CA PRO A 78 26.56 8.41 49.89
C PRO A 78 27.52 8.18 48.65
N ARG A 79 28.01 9.28 48.03
CA ARG A 79 28.90 9.46 46.83
C ARG A 79 29.99 10.55 47.14
N PRO A 80 30.88 11.06 46.25
CA PRO A 80 31.20 10.78 44.82
C PRO A 80 32.59 10.09 44.65
N PRO A 81 33.75 10.62 44.10
CA PRO A 81 34.15 11.91 43.47
C PRO A 81 34.20 11.89 41.91
N LEU A 82 35.21 12.49 41.23
CA LEU A 82 35.05 13.23 39.95
C LEU A 82 36.34 13.49 39.08
N LEU A 83 36.14 13.68 37.74
CA LEU A 83 36.92 14.47 36.73
C LEU A 83 38.33 13.99 36.26
N PRO A 84 38.90 14.49 35.11
CA PRO A 84 38.32 15.13 33.89
C PRO A 84 38.86 14.59 32.50
N HIS A 85 38.42 15.20 31.38
CA HIS A 85 38.89 14.97 29.98
C HIS A 85 40.28 15.59 29.66
N PRO A 86 40.91 15.27 28.50
CA PRO A 86 40.71 16.12 27.29
C PRO A 86 40.65 15.38 25.93
N SER A 87 40.23 16.10 24.88
CA SER A 87 40.29 15.70 23.46
C SER A 87 41.65 16.02 22.80
N PRO A 88 41.90 15.56 21.57
CA PRO A 88 42.40 16.48 20.55
C PRO A 88 41.67 16.35 19.19
N SER A 89 42.15 17.06 18.16
CA SER A 89 41.50 17.21 16.85
C SER A 89 42.50 17.24 15.68
N ARG A 90 41.95 17.16 14.45
CA ARG A 90 42.53 17.57 13.13
C ARG A 90 43.49 16.64 12.35
N GLN A 91 43.33 16.76 11.02
CA GLN A 91 44.33 16.70 9.93
C GLN A 91 44.86 15.36 9.38
N SER A 92 44.07 14.81 8.46
CA SER A 92 44.40 14.46 7.05
C SER A 92 45.83 14.58 6.48
N LEU A 93 46.11 13.71 5.47
CA LEU A 93 47.10 13.74 4.35
C LEU A 93 48.11 12.55 4.33
N PRO A 94 48.66 12.14 3.14
CA PRO A 94 48.66 10.71 2.77
C PRO A 94 50.05 10.14 2.34
N PHE A 95 50.10 9.36 1.23
CA PHE A 95 51.21 8.60 0.61
C PHE A 95 51.49 7.20 1.22
N LEU A 96 52.02 6.20 0.48
CA LEU A 96 51.90 5.79 -0.93
C LEU A 96 52.44 4.34 -1.07
N LEU A 97 52.29 3.67 -2.22
CA LEU A 97 52.88 2.34 -2.46
C LEU A 97 54.41 2.38 -2.53
N HIS A 98 55.07 1.29 -2.08
CA HIS A 98 56.24 0.77 -2.80
C HIS A 98 56.30 -0.77 -2.77
N ARG A 99 57.15 -1.35 -3.63
CA ARG A 99 57.02 -2.72 -4.15
C ARG A 99 58.31 -3.53 -4.03
N ALA A 100 58.17 -4.80 -3.62
CA ALA A 100 59.06 -5.97 -3.83
C ALA A 100 60.53 -5.96 -3.35
N SER A 101 60.96 -7.06 -2.71
CA SER A 101 61.96 -8.01 -3.24
C SER A 101 62.14 -9.24 -2.32
N ALA A 102 62.54 -10.38 -2.88
CA ALA A 102 62.98 -11.61 -2.17
C ALA A 102 64.41 -11.99 -2.67
N PRO A 103 65.09 -13.02 -2.12
CA PRO A 103 65.03 -14.34 -2.80
C PRO A 103 65.36 -15.63 -1.98
N SER A 104 65.08 -16.79 -2.59
CA SER A 104 65.77 -18.11 -2.44
C SER A 104 65.50 -18.95 -1.16
N SER A 105 65.60 -20.30 -1.13
CA SER A 105 66.02 -21.31 -2.15
C SER A 105 65.41 -22.73 -1.93
N LEU A 106 65.16 -23.47 -3.04
CA LEU A 106 65.34 -24.94 -3.30
C LEU A 106 64.84 -26.05 -2.30
N ALA A 107 64.55 -27.33 -2.63
CA ALA A 107 64.19 -28.16 -3.83
C ALA A 107 64.17 -29.67 -3.39
N PRO A 108 64.05 -30.73 -4.25
CA PRO A 108 63.12 -31.06 -5.35
C PRO A 108 62.47 -32.49 -5.26
N THR A 109 61.50 -32.84 -6.14
CA THR A 109 61.19 -34.16 -6.81
C THR A 109 59.70 -34.19 -7.27
N ARG A 110 59.22 -34.87 -8.32
CA ARG A 110 59.76 -35.57 -9.52
C ARG A 110 58.61 -35.64 -10.59
N ALA A 111 58.89 -35.58 -11.89
CA ALA A 111 57.88 -35.59 -13.00
C ALA A 111 57.90 -36.90 -13.83
N PRO A 112 56.83 -37.26 -14.60
CA PRO A 112 56.60 -36.78 -15.99
C PRO A 112 55.09 -36.75 -16.39
N PRO A 113 54.67 -36.80 -17.68
CA PRO A 113 55.00 -36.03 -18.89
C PRO A 113 53.82 -35.08 -19.35
N PRO A 114 53.93 -34.27 -20.42
CA PRO A 114 52.98 -33.17 -20.69
C PRO A 114 51.84 -33.47 -21.70
N SER A 115 50.71 -32.77 -21.55
CA SER A 115 49.63 -32.67 -22.55
C SER A 115 49.18 -31.23 -22.79
N ARG A 116 48.92 -30.90 -24.06
CA ARG A 116 48.59 -29.56 -24.64
C ARG A 116 47.70 -28.65 -23.78
N ALA A 117 48.08 -27.37 -23.71
CA ALA A 117 47.19 -26.26 -23.35
C ALA A 117 46.69 -25.54 -24.63
N ASN A 118 45.49 -24.94 -24.57
CA ASN A 118 44.91 -24.14 -25.67
C ASN A 118 45.28 -22.65 -25.54
N PRO A 119 45.43 -21.90 -26.66
CA PRO A 119 45.72 -20.47 -26.65
C PRO A 119 44.45 -19.60 -26.40
N PRO A 120 44.62 -18.32 -25.99
CA PRO A 120 43.53 -17.36 -25.84
C PRO A 120 43.00 -16.84 -27.21
N PRO A 121 41.80 -16.22 -27.25
CA PRO A 121 41.21 -15.68 -28.47
C PRO A 121 41.97 -14.44 -29.02
N PRO A 122 41.87 -14.16 -30.34
CA PRO A 122 42.74 -13.19 -31.01
C PRO A 122 42.31 -11.73 -30.85
N SER A 123 43.29 -10.86 -30.67
CA SER A 123 43.15 -9.40 -30.77
C SER A 123 43.14 -8.93 -32.23
N PHE A 124 42.08 -8.25 -32.68
CA PHE A 124 42.06 -7.59 -33.99
C PHE A 124 42.84 -6.27 -33.94
N ALA A 125 43.95 -6.20 -34.68
CA ALA A 125 44.66 -4.97 -34.99
C ALA A 125 44.59 -4.71 -36.50
N LEU A 126 44.30 -3.47 -36.90
CA LEU A 126 44.20 -3.10 -38.32
C LEU A 126 45.57 -3.02 -38.99
N ALA A 127 45.74 -3.70 -40.13
CA ALA A 127 46.84 -3.50 -41.05
C ALA A 127 46.47 -2.41 -42.08
N SER A 128 47.35 -1.44 -42.28
CA SER A 128 47.16 -0.39 -43.30
C SER A 128 47.60 -0.85 -44.68
N SER A 129 46.84 -0.48 -45.71
CA SER A 129 47.28 -0.47 -47.11
C SER A 129 47.07 0.92 -47.71
N LEU A 130 48.07 1.45 -48.41
CA LEU A 130 48.13 2.83 -48.88
C LEU A 130 47.65 2.97 -50.34
N LEU A 131 46.72 3.90 -50.58
CA LEU A 131 46.44 4.48 -51.90
C LEU A 131 46.23 6.02 -51.77
N PRO A 132 46.43 6.81 -52.84
CA PRO A 132 46.87 8.21 -52.70
C PRO A 132 45.75 9.23 -52.44
N ARG A 133 46.15 10.38 -51.87
CA ARG A 133 45.28 11.54 -51.64
C ARG A 133 45.12 12.39 -52.92
N PRO A 134 43.89 12.78 -53.32
CA PRO A 134 43.65 13.97 -54.12
C PRO A 134 43.66 15.26 -53.25
N SER A 135 43.61 16.41 -53.91
CA SER A 135 43.78 17.76 -53.34
C SER A 135 42.66 18.18 -52.37
N ARG A 136 42.97 19.13 -51.48
CA ARG A 136 41.96 19.87 -50.70
C ARG A 136 41.44 21.07 -51.49
N GLU A 137 40.12 21.16 -51.65
CA GLU A 137 39.43 22.45 -51.83
C GLU A 137 38.95 22.99 -50.46
N PRO A 138 38.80 24.32 -50.29
CA PRO A 138 38.36 24.90 -49.03
C PRO A 138 36.83 24.77 -48.83
N LEU A 139 36.42 24.40 -47.62
CA LEU A 139 35.02 24.44 -47.21
C LEU A 139 34.54 25.91 -47.02
N PRO A 140 33.28 26.24 -47.34
CA PRO A 140 32.72 27.56 -47.09
C PRO A 140 32.56 27.82 -45.58
N PRO A 141 32.59 29.10 -45.13
CA PRO A 141 32.50 29.45 -43.72
C PRO A 141 31.11 29.16 -43.14
N SER A 142 31.07 28.74 -41.87
CA SER A 142 29.83 28.62 -41.11
C SER A 142 29.19 29.99 -40.86
N PRO A 143 27.85 30.11 -40.84
CA PRO A 143 27.18 31.35 -40.48
C PRO A 143 27.43 31.71 -39.01
N ALA A 144 27.66 33.00 -38.74
CA ALA A 144 27.81 33.53 -37.39
C ALA A 144 26.51 33.38 -36.56
N PRO A 145 26.60 33.27 -35.22
CA PRO A 145 25.41 33.30 -34.37
C PRO A 145 24.65 34.61 -34.52
N ARG A 146 23.31 34.54 -34.53
CA ARG A 146 22.47 35.74 -34.45
C ARG A 146 22.45 36.26 -33.01
N GLU A 147 22.86 37.50 -32.83
CA GLU A 147 22.57 38.23 -31.60
C GLU A 147 21.05 38.45 -31.47
N PHE A 148 20.51 38.19 -30.28
CA PHE A 148 19.16 38.62 -29.94
C PHE A 148 19.21 40.02 -29.32
N PRO A 149 18.35 40.96 -29.72
CA PRO A 149 18.27 42.26 -29.05
C PRO A 149 17.78 42.07 -27.61
N PRO A 150 18.22 42.93 -26.66
CA PRO A 150 17.72 42.88 -25.29
C PRO A 150 16.22 43.19 -25.24
N PRO A 151 15.46 42.60 -24.30
CA PRO A 151 14.03 42.84 -24.18
C PRO A 151 13.75 44.28 -23.72
N SER A 152 12.88 44.99 -24.42
CA SER A 152 12.34 46.28 -23.97
C SER A 152 11.59 46.12 -22.65
N PRO A 153 11.69 47.08 -21.71
CA PRO A 153 10.96 47.02 -20.45
C PRO A 153 9.44 47.09 -20.68
N ALA A 154 8.70 46.17 -20.07
CA ALA A 154 7.24 46.21 -20.08
C ALA A 154 6.71 47.36 -19.20
N PRO A 155 5.60 48.02 -19.57
CA PRO A 155 5.01 49.10 -18.77
C PRO A 155 4.44 48.57 -17.44
N HIS A 156 4.70 49.30 -16.35
CA HIS A 156 4.07 49.04 -15.05
C HIS A 156 2.57 49.34 -15.09
N ASN A 157 1.74 48.29 -15.09
CA ASN A 157 0.33 48.41 -14.74
C ASN A 157 0.17 48.32 -13.20
N PRO A 158 -0.53 49.27 -12.55
CA PRO A 158 -0.90 49.13 -11.14
C PRO A 158 -1.95 48.02 -10.94
N PRO A 159 -2.06 47.43 -9.73
CA PRO A 159 -3.02 46.36 -9.48
C PRO A 159 -4.47 46.87 -9.54
N PRO A 160 -5.43 46.06 -10.05
CA PRO A 160 -6.83 46.45 -10.11
C PRO A 160 -7.46 46.48 -8.71
N THR A 161 -8.18 47.55 -8.40
CA THR A 161 -9.05 47.63 -7.22
C THR A 161 -10.25 46.69 -7.35
N PRO A 162 -10.69 46.00 -6.27
CA PRO A 162 -11.82 45.08 -6.34
C PRO A 162 -13.16 45.82 -6.53
N PRO A 163 -14.07 45.33 -7.40
CA PRO A 163 -15.38 45.95 -7.59
C PRO A 163 -16.36 45.55 -6.47
N THR A 164 -16.90 46.54 -5.78
CA THR A 164 -17.96 46.35 -4.77
C THR A 164 -19.32 46.14 -5.45
N LEU A 165 -19.86 44.92 -5.45
CA LEU A 165 -21.22 44.65 -5.92
C LEU A 165 -21.96 43.67 -5.00
N THR A 166 -23.11 44.12 -4.50
CA THR A 166 -23.99 43.39 -3.57
C THR A 166 -25.23 42.86 -4.28
N VAL A 167 -25.39 41.54 -4.35
CA VAL A 167 -26.63 40.84 -4.76
C VAL A 167 -26.80 39.62 -3.83
N PRO A 168 -28.01 39.33 -3.29
CA PRO A 168 -28.17 38.34 -2.23
C PRO A 168 -28.14 36.89 -2.72
N LEU A 169 -27.61 35.99 -1.88
CA LEU A 169 -27.57 34.54 -2.11
C LEU A 169 -28.69 33.85 -1.33
N PHE A 170 -29.48 33.00 -1.99
CA PHE A 170 -30.45 32.11 -1.32
C PHE A 170 -29.72 30.98 -0.57
N SER A 171 -30.18 30.68 0.64
CA SER A 171 -29.53 29.77 1.58
C SER A 171 -29.98 28.31 1.44
N LEU A 172 -29.03 27.36 1.29
CA LEU A 172 -29.26 25.94 1.58
C LEU A 172 -27.96 25.11 1.73
N ILE A 173 -27.14 25.43 2.74
CA ILE A 173 -26.09 24.52 3.26
C ILE A 173 -26.16 24.56 4.79
N GLY A 174 -26.24 23.40 5.43
CA GLY A 174 -26.21 23.28 6.90
C GLY A 174 -24.82 23.61 7.44
N ARG A 175 -24.75 24.41 8.51
CA ARG A 175 -23.50 24.68 9.21
C ARG A 175 -23.23 23.61 10.26
N TRP A 176 -21.95 23.24 10.40
CA TRP A 176 -21.45 22.70 11.67
C TRP A 176 -21.47 23.86 12.70
N ASP A 177 -21.99 23.61 13.89
CA ASP A 177 -22.24 24.66 14.89
C ASP A 177 -21.26 24.56 16.08
N GLU A 178 -20.23 25.40 16.07
CA GLU A 178 -19.27 25.53 17.17
C GLU A 178 -19.84 26.43 18.29
N ASN A 179 -20.76 25.91 19.11
CA ASN A 179 -21.22 26.59 20.34
C ASN A 179 -21.72 25.63 21.43
N PHE A 180 -20.84 24.89 22.10
CA PHE A 180 -21.26 23.99 23.19
C PHE A 180 -20.40 23.96 24.48
N LEU A 181 -19.80 25.09 24.87
CA LEU A 181 -19.28 25.30 26.24
C LEU A 181 -19.65 26.68 26.82
N ARG A 182 -20.53 26.69 27.83
CA ARG A 182 -20.75 27.83 28.74
C ARG A 182 -20.88 27.35 30.19
N PRO A 183 -19.97 27.76 31.08
CA PRO A 183 -20.24 27.81 32.52
C PRO A 183 -21.17 28.99 32.88
N LEU A 184 -21.68 28.98 34.12
CA LEU A 184 -22.59 29.99 34.66
C LEU A 184 -21.89 31.33 34.99
N SER A 185 -22.69 32.38 35.12
CA SER A 185 -22.26 33.76 35.34
C SER A 185 -21.92 34.10 36.79
N LEU A 186 -21.04 35.10 36.96
CA LEU A 186 -21.02 35.99 38.11
C LEU A 186 -20.58 37.39 37.64
N ALA A 187 -21.07 38.44 38.31
CA ALA A 187 -21.03 39.81 37.80
C ALA A 187 -19.83 40.63 38.32
N GLY A 188 -19.37 41.60 37.53
CA GLY A 188 -18.31 42.53 37.91
C GLY A 188 -18.00 43.56 36.82
N SER A 189 -18.66 44.71 36.86
CA SER A 189 -18.44 45.80 35.88
C SER A 189 -17.19 46.61 36.22
N PHE A 190 -16.36 46.92 35.22
CA PHE A 190 -15.77 48.26 35.02
C PHE A 190 -15.19 48.37 33.60
N ALA A 191 -15.15 49.58 33.03
CA ALA A 191 -14.77 49.81 31.64
C ALA A 191 -13.54 50.73 31.53
N LEU A 192 -12.58 50.38 30.67
CA LEU A 192 -11.48 51.25 30.26
C LEU A 192 -10.98 50.85 28.87
N LYS A 193 -10.83 51.83 27.96
CA LYS A 193 -10.36 51.60 26.59
C LYS A 193 -8.83 51.53 26.55
N ARG A 194 -8.28 50.43 26.02
CA ARG A 194 -6.98 50.43 25.31
C ARG A 194 -7.09 49.62 24.01
N LYS A 195 -6.16 49.86 23.10
CA LYS A 195 -6.12 49.36 21.72
C LYS A 195 -4.74 48.76 21.49
N GLU A 196 -4.67 47.43 21.47
CA GLU A 196 -3.40 46.68 21.35
C GLU A 196 -3.61 45.46 20.45
N CYS A 197 -2.49 44.87 19.99
CA CYS A 197 -2.45 44.04 18.78
C CYS A 197 -2.83 42.57 19.04
N GLU A 198 -3.44 41.93 18.04
CA GLU A 198 -3.84 40.52 18.10
C GLU A 198 -2.64 39.58 18.12
N THR A 199 -2.55 38.75 19.17
CA THR A 199 -1.69 37.57 19.21
C THR A 199 -2.48 36.41 19.82
N SER A 200 -3.24 35.72 18.98
CA SER A 200 -4.04 34.55 19.36
C SER A 200 -3.15 33.35 19.66
N VAL A 201 -2.65 33.26 20.90
CA VAL A 201 -2.01 32.06 21.43
C VAL A 201 -3.08 31.00 21.64
N GLU A 202 -3.30 30.15 20.64
CA GLU A 202 -4.22 29.03 20.73
C GLU A 202 -3.76 28.06 21.82
N ARG A 203 -4.58 27.91 22.86
CA ARG A 203 -4.38 26.88 23.88
C ARG A 203 -4.70 25.51 23.27
N ARG A 204 -3.68 24.77 22.84
CA ARG A 204 -3.80 23.32 22.60
C ARG A 204 -4.41 22.65 23.84
N VAL A 205 -5.66 22.22 23.73
CA VAL A 205 -6.34 21.42 24.75
C VAL A 205 -5.84 19.98 24.61
N TYR A 206 -4.86 19.62 25.43
CA TYR A 206 -4.42 18.22 25.55
C TYR A 206 -5.49 17.42 26.29
N CYS A 207 -6.35 16.70 25.55
CA CYS A 207 -7.24 15.70 26.12
C CYS A 207 -6.41 14.59 26.79
N SER A 208 -6.39 14.56 28.12
CA SER A 208 -5.54 13.71 28.96
C SER A 208 -5.94 12.22 29.00
N ALA A 209 -6.67 11.74 27.98
CA ALA A 209 -7.10 10.36 27.80
C ALA A 209 -7.07 9.93 26.32
N ALA A 210 -6.30 10.61 25.46
CA ALA A 210 -6.04 10.11 24.11
C ALA A 210 -5.33 8.74 24.19
N ALA A 211 -5.89 7.73 23.53
CA ALA A 211 -5.20 6.46 23.34
C ALA A 211 -3.88 6.72 22.60
N GLN A 212 -2.79 6.11 23.06
CA GLN A 212 -1.50 6.27 22.38
C GLN A 212 -1.58 5.60 21.01
N SER A 213 -1.32 6.36 19.94
CA SER A 213 -1.22 5.81 18.59
C SER A 213 -0.21 4.65 18.57
N PRO A 214 -0.48 3.58 17.81
CA PRO A 214 0.44 2.45 17.74
C PRO A 214 1.81 2.89 17.21
N PRO A 215 2.92 2.26 17.65
CA PRO A 215 4.23 2.56 17.11
C PRO A 215 4.26 2.26 15.60
N PRO A 216 4.69 3.21 14.74
CA PRO A 216 4.64 3.05 13.29
C PRO A 216 5.59 1.93 12.82
N ALA A 217 5.40 1.46 11.58
CA ALA A 217 6.29 0.46 10.99
C ALA A 217 7.72 1.00 10.78
N TRP A 218 7.86 2.25 10.36
CA TRP A 218 9.11 2.90 9.95
C TRP A 218 9.15 4.37 10.39
N PRO A 219 9.53 4.67 11.66
CA PRO A 219 9.39 6.00 12.28
C PRO A 219 10.29 7.08 11.65
N GLY A 220 9.87 7.65 10.52
CA GLY A 220 10.57 8.70 9.77
C GLY A 220 11.93 8.31 9.17
N THR A 221 12.32 7.03 9.24
CA THR A 221 13.57 6.49 8.69
C THR A 221 13.44 5.00 8.44
N ALA A 222 14.19 4.50 7.46
CA ALA A 222 14.40 3.08 7.22
C ALA A 222 15.91 2.80 7.08
N ILE A 223 16.43 1.96 7.97
CA ILE A 223 17.84 1.54 7.99
C ILE A 223 17.84 0.01 7.96
N PRO A 224 18.49 -0.63 6.97
CA PRO A 224 18.68 -2.07 6.96
C PRO A 224 19.60 -2.52 8.10
N GLU A 225 19.11 -3.40 8.96
CA GLU A 225 19.93 -4.04 10.00
C GLU A 225 20.72 -5.23 9.42
N PRO A 226 21.81 -5.69 10.06
CA PRO A 226 22.57 -6.86 9.60
C PRO A 226 21.74 -8.15 9.46
N SER A 227 20.62 -8.24 10.19
CA SER A 227 19.62 -9.32 10.08
C SER A 227 18.85 -9.34 8.75
N ASP A 228 18.91 -8.26 7.99
CA ASP A 228 17.97 -8.01 6.88
C ASP A 228 18.58 -8.42 5.54
N PHE A 229 19.91 -8.46 5.46
CA PHE A 229 20.70 -9.13 4.42
C PHE A 229 20.67 -10.67 4.57
N LYS A 230 19.54 -11.22 5.04
CA LYS A 230 19.36 -12.64 5.32
C LYS A 230 19.40 -13.44 4.02
N THR A 231 20.48 -14.19 3.84
CA THR A 231 20.59 -15.22 2.82
C THR A 231 19.68 -16.41 3.15
N TRP A 232 19.27 -17.11 2.10
CA TRP A 232 18.47 -18.32 2.16
C TRP A 232 19.26 -19.43 1.45
N ASP A 233 18.96 -20.70 1.78
CA ASP A 233 19.54 -21.82 1.03
C ASP A 233 18.79 -21.96 -0.30
N GLY A 234 19.29 -21.23 -1.31
CA GLY A 234 18.59 -20.99 -2.57
C GLY A 234 17.64 -19.77 -2.52
N PRO A 235 16.59 -19.74 -3.35
CA PRO A 235 15.69 -18.59 -3.49
C PRO A 235 14.84 -18.32 -2.24
N LYS A 236 14.56 -17.04 -1.95
CA LYS A 236 13.74 -16.58 -0.82
C LYS A 236 12.32 -17.16 -0.93
N PRO A 237 11.85 -17.96 0.05
CA PRO A 237 10.54 -18.61 -0.01
C PRO A 237 9.41 -17.63 0.36
N ILE A 238 8.37 -17.54 -0.46
CA ILE A 238 7.24 -16.62 -0.24
C ILE A 238 5.87 -17.30 -0.34
N SER A 239 4.90 -16.80 0.43
CA SER A 239 3.48 -17.12 0.26
C SER A 239 2.74 -15.95 -0.38
N VAL A 240 1.86 -16.22 -1.34
CA VAL A 240 1.11 -15.18 -2.07
C VAL A 240 -0.38 -15.32 -1.77
N LEU A 241 -0.92 -14.38 -0.97
CA LEU A 241 -2.34 -14.30 -0.68
C LEU A 241 -3.04 -13.50 -1.78
N GLY A 242 -4.17 -14.00 -2.31
CA GLY A 242 -4.83 -13.38 -3.46
C GLY A 242 -4.07 -13.60 -4.77
N SER A 243 -3.47 -14.77 -4.98
CA SER A 243 -2.58 -15.08 -6.11
C SER A 243 -3.20 -14.83 -7.50
N THR A 244 -4.52 -14.98 -7.62
CA THR A 244 -5.29 -14.75 -8.85
C THR A 244 -5.76 -13.29 -9.03
N GLY A 245 -5.42 -12.39 -8.11
CA GLY A 245 -5.69 -10.95 -8.18
C GLY A 245 -4.52 -10.16 -8.81
N SER A 246 -4.72 -8.87 -9.08
CA SER A 246 -3.72 -8.03 -9.78
C SER A 246 -2.35 -7.97 -9.08
N ILE A 247 -2.32 -7.91 -7.75
CA ILE A 247 -1.07 -7.99 -6.97
C ILE A 247 -0.46 -9.39 -7.09
N GLY A 248 -1.27 -10.45 -6.97
CA GLY A 248 -0.82 -11.83 -7.02
C GLY A 248 -0.20 -12.20 -8.38
N THR A 249 -0.83 -11.82 -9.49
CA THR A 249 -0.32 -12.12 -10.83
C THR A 249 0.97 -11.34 -11.16
N GLN A 250 1.09 -10.09 -10.70
CA GLN A 250 2.33 -9.30 -10.85
C GLN A 250 3.45 -9.79 -9.93
N THR A 251 3.11 -10.24 -8.72
CA THR A 251 4.06 -10.93 -7.83
C THR A 251 4.59 -12.20 -8.50
N LEU A 252 3.71 -13.00 -9.10
CA LEU A 252 4.09 -14.25 -9.74
C LEU A 252 4.84 -14.06 -11.06
N SER A 253 4.61 -12.97 -11.82
CA SER A 253 5.47 -12.66 -12.97
C SER A 253 6.87 -12.22 -12.56
N ILE A 254 7.03 -11.53 -11.42
CA ILE A 254 8.35 -11.28 -10.82
C ILE A 254 9.04 -12.59 -10.43
N VAL A 255 8.34 -13.54 -9.78
CA VAL A 255 8.92 -14.85 -9.41
C VAL A 255 9.31 -15.67 -10.66
N ALA A 256 8.53 -15.58 -11.74
CA ALA A 256 8.85 -16.25 -13.01
C ALA A 256 10.07 -15.64 -13.73
N GLU A 257 10.35 -14.36 -13.53
CA GLU A 257 11.53 -13.68 -14.10
C GLU A 257 12.80 -13.87 -13.25
N PHE A 258 12.66 -14.03 -11.92
CA PHE A 258 13.77 -14.19 -10.98
C PHE A 258 13.65 -15.47 -10.09
N PRO A 259 13.56 -16.68 -10.68
CA PRO A 259 13.38 -17.94 -9.95
C PRO A 259 14.59 -18.32 -9.07
N GLU A 260 15.76 -17.74 -9.31
CA GLU A 260 16.95 -17.86 -8.46
C GLU A 260 16.90 -16.94 -7.23
N ARG A 261 16.00 -15.93 -7.23
CA ARG A 261 15.82 -14.98 -6.12
C ARG A 261 14.60 -15.33 -5.26
N PHE A 262 13.52 -15.86 -5.87
CA PHE A 262 12.23 -16.09 -5.19
C PHE A 262 11.63 -17.46 -5.52
N LYS A 263 10.99 -18.09 -4.54
CA LYS A 263 10.27 -19.37 -4.69
C LYS A 263 8.91 -19.30 -4.01
N VAL A 264 7.85 -19.73 -4.70
CA VAL A 264 6.54 -19.88 -4.07
C VAL A 264 6.54 -21.11 -3.15
N VAL A 265 6.12 -20.95 -1.91
CA VAL A 265 5.80 -22.08 -1.02
C VAL A 265 4.30 -22.26 -0.79
N GLY A 266 3.50 -21.20 -0.90
CA GLY A 266 2.04 -21.29 -0.81
C GLY A 266 1.29 -20.24 -1.64
N LEU A 267 0.11 -20.61 -2.14
CA LEU A 267 -0.82 -19.72 -2.86
C LEU A 267 -2.19 -19.73 -2.18
N ALA A 268 -2.81 -18.57 -1.99
CA ALA A 268 -4.21 -18.49 -1.57
C ALA A 268 -5.06 -17.70 -2.57
N ALA A 269 -6.26 -18.20 -2.88
CA ALA A 269 -7.13 -17.62 -3.91
C ALA A 269 -8.63 -17.69 -3.53
N GLY A 270 -9.43 -16.92 -4.26
CA GLY A 270 -10.89 -16.83 -4.06
C GLY A 270 -11.66 -17.91 -4.80
N SER A 271 -11.84 -17.71 -6.12
CA SER A 271 -12.74 -18.50 -6.98
C SER A 271 -12.26 -18.64 -8.44
N ASN A 272 -11.06 -18.18 -8.81
CA ASN A 272 -10.58 -18.23 -10.19
C ASN A 272 -9.74 -19.51 -10.41
N ILE A 273 -10.43 -20.62 -10.65
CA ILE A 273 -9.85 -21.97 -10.61
C ILE A 273 -8.90 -22.23 -11.78
N THR A 274 -9.26 -21.79 -13.00
CA THR A 274 -8.42 -21.93 -14.19
C THR A 274 -7.04 -21.29 -13.97
N LEU A 275 -7.01 -20.02 -13.55
CA LEU A 275 -5.76 -19.30 -13.30
C LEU A 275 -4.99 -19.89 -12.09
N LEU A 276 -5.69 -20.34 -11.05
CA LEU A 276 -5.06 -21.00 -9.90
C LEU A 276 -4.40 -22.33 -10.30
N ALA A 277 -5.06 -23.15 -11.10
CA ALA A 277 -4.50 -24.42 -11.58
C ALA A 277 -3.23 -24.19 -12.43
N ASP A 278 -3.22 -23.16 -13.29
CA ASP A 278 -2.05 -22.81 -14.10
C ASP A 278 -0.91 -22.23 -13.24
N GLN A 279 -1.22 -21.46 -12.20
CA GLN A 279 -0.24 -21.02 -11.20
C GLN A 279 0.35 -22.21 -10.43
N ILE A 280 -0.44 -23.20 -10.04
CA ILE A 280 0.03 -24.42 -9.35
C ILE A 280 0.95 -25.23 -10.26
N LYS A 281 0.56 -25.45 -11.53
CA LYS A 281 1.36 -26.15 -12.55
C LYS A 281 2.72 -25.46 -12.77
N THR A 282 2.74 -24.13 -12.78
CA THR A 282 3.93 -23.32 -13.03
C THR A 282 4.87 -23.27 -11.81
N PHE A 283 4.34 -22.93 -10.63
CA PHE A 283 5.16 -22.59 -9.46
C PHE A 283 5.34 -23.72 -8.45
N LYS A 284 4.63 -24.85 -8.62
CA LYS A 284 4.69 -26.05 -7.76
C LYS A 284 4.71 -25.72 -6.24
N PRO A 285 3.73 -24.95 -5.72
CA PRO A 285 3.64 -24.61 -4.29
C PRO A 285 3.44 -25.87 -3.42
N GLN A 286 3.78 -25.80 -2.14
CA GLN A 286 3.54 -26.89 -1.19
C GLN A 286 2.08 -26.91 -0.72
N VAL A 287 1.51 -25.74 -0.42
CA VAL A 287 0.15 -25.57 0.09
C VAL A 287 -0.68 -24.61 -0.78
N VAL A 288 -1.97 -24.89 -0.90
CA VAL A 288 -2.95 -24.06 -1.60
C VAL A 288 -4.19 -23.84 -0.74
N GLY A 289 -4.51 -22.58 -0.46
CA GLY A 289 -5.71 -22.18 0.25
C GLY A 289 -6.79 -21.69 -0.72
N LEU A 290 -7.88 -22.44 -0.87
CA LEU A 290 -9.01 -22.03 -1.71
C LEU A 290 -10.19 -21.57 -0.84
N ARG A 291 -10.42 -20.25 -0.82
CA ARG A 291 -11.41 -19.63 0.09
C ARG A 291 -12.84 -20.08 -0.21
N ASN A 292 -13.21 -20.29 -1.47
CA ASN A 292 -14.54 -20.80 -1.79
C ASN A 292 -14.53 -22.33 -1.94
N GLU A 293 -15.08 -23.00 -0.94
CA GLU A 293 -15.08 -24.46 -0.80
C GLU A 293 -15.86 -25.16 -1.93
N SER A 294 -16.84 -24.48 -2.55
CA SER A 294 -17.65 -25.05 -3.64
C SER A 294 -16.88 -25.36 -4.92
N PHE A 295 -15.62 -24.93 -5.02
CA PHE A 295 -14.76 -25.14 -6.19
C PHE A 295 -13.56 -26.08 -5.90
N ILE A 296 -13.52 -26.71 -4.73
CA ILE A 296 -12.43 -27.60 -4.33
C ILE A 296 -12.29 -28.80 -5.28
N ASP A 297 -13.39 -29.39 -5.72
CA ASP A 297 -13.35 -30.58 -6.59
C ASP A 297 -13.04 -30.22 -8.05
N GLU A 298 -13.51 -29.07 -8.54
CA GLU A 298 -13.09 -28.50 -9.84
C GLU A 298 -11.57 -28.26 -9.87
N LEU A 299 -10.99 -27.75 -8.77
CA LEU A 299 -9.54 -27.58 -8.65
C LEU A 299 -8.79 -28.91 -8.63
N LYS A 300 -9.32 -29.95 -7.96
CA LYS A 300 -8.72 -31.30 -7.98
C LYS A 300 -8.75 -31.91 -9.38
N GLU A 301 -9.85 -31.75 -10.11
CA GLU A 301 -10.01 -32.23 -11.49
C GLU A 301 -9.04 -31.51 -12.45
N ALA A 302 -8.94 -30.18 -12.35
CA ALA A 302 -7.97 -29.37 -13.10
C ALA A 302 -6.49 -29.67 -12.78
N LEU A 303 -6.24 -30.49 -11.75
CA LEU A 303 -4.95 -30.98 -11.27
C LEU A 303 -4.88 -32.54 -11.27
N ALA A 304 -5.76 -33.23 -12.00
CA ALA A 304 -5.76 -34.69 -12.06
C ALA A 304 -4.43 -35.25 -12.61
N ASP A 305 -3.90 -34.66 -13.67
CA ASP A 305 -2.72 -35.14 -14.40
C ASP A 305 -1.38 -34.48 -13.99
N VAL A 306 -1.37 -33.62 -12.96
CA VAL A 306 -0.12 -32.96 -12.54
C VAL A 306 0.73 -33.87 -11.66
N GLU A 307 2.03 -33.91 -11.95
CA GLU A 307 3.04 -34.63 -11.17
C GLU A 307 3.14 -34.11 -9.72
N HIS A 308 3.22 -32.78 -9.57
CA HIS A 308 3.32 -32.12 -8.27
C HIS A 308 1.94 -31.65 -7.80
N LYS A 309 1.41 -32.28 -6.75
CA LYS A 309 0.11 -31.95 -6.15
C LYS A 309 0.31 -31.28 -4.79
N PRO A 310 -0.14 -30.03 -4.59
CA PRO A 310 -0.06 -29.36 -3.30
C PRO A 310 -1.06 -29.94 -2.30
N GLU A 311 -0.86 -29.67 -1.02
CA GLU A 311 -1.93 -29.78 -0.02
C GLU A 311 -2.99 -28.70 -0.30
N ILE A 312 -4.22 -29.10 -0.63
CA ILE A 312 -5.33 -28.18 -0.91
C ILE A 312 -6.20 -28.07 0.35
N ILE A 313 -6.21 -26.90 0.96
CA ILE A 313 -6.94 -26.61 2.21
C ILE A 313 -8.12 -25.67 1.92
N PRO A 314 -9.35 -26.04 2.30
CA PRO A 314 -10.55 -25.24 2.03
C PRO A 314 -10.72 -24.03 2.97
N GLY A 315 -11.58 -23.11 2.55
CA GLY A 315 -12.19 -22.08 3.38
C GLY A 315 -11.25 -20.95 3.81
N GLU A 316 -11.67 -20.16 4.81
CA GLU A 316 -10.79 -19.17 5.42
C GLU A 316 -9.55 -19.79 6.08
N GLN A 317 -9.67 -21.02 6.59
CA GLN A 317 -8.56 -21.71 7.25
C GLN A 317 -7.41 -21.96 6.26
N GLY A 318 -7.68 -22.40 5.03
CA GLY A 318 -6.65 -22.57 4.01
C GLY A 318 -5.88 -21.29 3.68
N VAL A 319 -6.55 -20.13 3.71
CA VAL A 319 -5.88 -18.83 3.55
C VAL A 319 -4.95 -18.51 4.73
N ILE A 320 -5.36 -18.87 5.95
CA ILE A 320 -4.58 -18.73 7.18
C ILE A 320 -3.37 -19.69 7.19
N GLU A 321 -3.53 -20.93 6.75
CA GLU A 321 -2.45 -21.92 6.64
C GLU A 321 -1.37 -21.49 5.65
N VAL A 322 -1.75 -21.04 4.45
CA VAL A 322 -0.81 -20.46 3.46
C VAL A 322 -0.03 -19.28 4.05
N ALA A 323 -0.68 -18.42 4.83
CA ALA A 323 -0.04 -17.26 5.45
C ALA A 323 0.93 -17.62 6.58
N ARG A 324 0.70 -18.72 7.31
CA ARG A 324 1.54 -19.15 8.44
C ARG A 324 2.50 -20.31 8.13
N HIS A 325 2.58 -20.75 6.87
CA HIS A 325 3.36 -21.90 6.42
C HIS A 325 4.82 -21.85 6.93
N PRO A 326 5.36 -22.94 7.52
CA PRO A 326 6.65 -22.93 8.20
C PRO A 326 7.80 -22.43 7.31
N ASP A 327 7.86 -22.88 6.05
CA ASP A 327 8.93 -22.54 5.12
C ASP A 327 8.87 -21.10 4.58
N ALA A 328 7.77 -20.37 4.75
CA ALA A 328 7.67 -19.01 4.22
C ALA A 328 8.65 -18.06 4.94
N ALA A 329 9.30 -17.17 4.19
CA ALA A 329 10.03 -16.01 4.71
C ALA A 329 9.13 -14.77 4.80
N THR A 330 8.38 -14.53 3.72
CA THR A 330 7.59 -13.32 3.50
C THR A 330 6.22 -13.68 2.93
N VAL A 331 5.19 -12.94 3.37
CA VAL A 331 3.81 -13.11 2.91
C VAL A 331 3.36 -11.88 2.14
N VAL A 332 2.92 -12.05 0.89
CA VAL A 332 2.41 -10.97 0.04
C VAL A 332 0.90 -10.86 0.21
N THR A 333 0.41 -9.70 0.65
CA THR A 333 -1.00 -9.50 1.01
C THR A 333 -1.84 -8.98 -0.17
N GLY A 334 -2.05 -9.79 -1.21
CA GLY A 334 -2.84 -9.43 -2.40
C GLY A 334 -4.36 -9.64 -2.28
N ILE A 335 -4.88 -9.94 -1.09
CA ILE A 335 -6.33 -9.93 -0.79
C ILE A 335 -6.80 -8.48 -0.67
N VAL A 336 -8.08 -8.19 -0.98
CA VAL A 336 -8.68 -6.85 -0.89
C VAL A 336 -9.55 -6.75 0.37
N GLY A 337 -9.54 -5.58 1.04
CA GLY A 337 -10.39 -5.31 2.20
C GLY A 337 -9.95 -6.06 3.46
N CYS A 338 -10.76 -5.93 4.53
CA CYS A 338 -10.48 -6.51 5.85
C CYS A 338 -10.36 -8.05 5.88
N ALA A 339 -10.74 -8.74 4.80
CA ALA A 339 -10.49 -10.18 4.64
C ALA A 339 -8.99 -10.56 4.65
N GLY A 340 -8.09 -9.59 4.38
CA GLY A 340 -6.64 -9.79 4.51
C GLY A 340 -6.12 -9.80 5.96
N LEU A 341 -6.93 -9.36 6.94
CA LEU A 341 -6.46 -9.08 8.30
C LEU A 341 -6.16 -10.36 9.11
N LYS A 342 -7.09 -11.32 9.15
CA LYS A 342 -6.90 -12.62 9.84
C LYS A 342 -5.62 -13.36 9.39
N PRO A 343 -5.37 -13.60 8.07
CA PRO A 343 -4.16 -14.30 7.64
C PRO A 343 -2.89 -13.47 7.89
N THR A 344 -2.94 -12.13 7.81
CA THR A 344 -1.77 -11.29 8.14
C THR A 344 -1.42 -11.37 9.63
N VAL A 345 -2.41 -11.39 10.51
CA VAL A 345 -2.21 -11.63 11.96
C VAL A 345 -1.60 -13.01 12.22
N ALA A 346 -1.98 -14.04 11.45
CA ALA A 346 -1.41 -15.38 11.55
C ALA A 346 0.05 -15.43 11.05
N ALA A 347 0.35 -14.74 9.94
CA ALA A 347 1.70 -14.60 9.40
C ALA A 347 2.66 -13.92 10.41
N ILE A 348 2.25 -12.80 11.00
CA ILE A 348 3.05 -12.10 12.04
C ILE A 348 3.30 -13.02 13.24
N LYS A 349 2.27 -13.72 13.74
CA LYS A 349 2.40 -14.68 14.85
C LYS A 349 3.34 -15.85 14.52
N ALA A 350 3.41 -16.26 13.26
CA ALA A 350 4.29 -17.31 12.73
C ALA A 350 5.68 -16.80 12.29
N GLY A 351 6.02 -15.55 12.61
CA GLY A 351 7.35 -14.99 12.39
C GLY A 351 7.66 -14.63 10.93
N LYS A 352 6.66 -14.19 10.16
CA LYS A 352 6.79 -13.92 8.72
C LYS A 352 6.78 -12.42 8.42
N ASP A 353 7.75 -11.93 7.66
CA ASP A 353 7.75 -10.54 7.17
C ASP A 353 6.56 -10.32 6.21
N ILE A 354 5.96 -9.13 6.25
CA ILE A 354 4.75 -8.80 5.51
C ILE A 354 5.09 -7.89 4.34
N ALA A 355 4.90 -8.37 3.11
CA ALA A 355 4.90 -7.55 1.90
C ALA A 355 3.48 -6.98 1.71
N LEU A 356 3.28 -5.78 2.25
CA LEU A 356 1.97 -5.15 2.43
C LEU A 356 1.50 -4.49 1.14
N ALA A 357 0.54 -5.14 0.47
CA ALA A 357 -0.21 -4.59 -0.66
C ALA A 357 -1.72 -4.44 -0.37
N ASN A 358 -2.16 -4.75 0.86
CA ASN A 358 -3.53 -4.59 1.32
C ASN A 358 -3.59 -3.39 2.26
N LYS A 359 -3.91 -2.21 1.73
CA LYS A 359 -3.99 -0.98 2.52
C LYS A 359 -4.99 -1.05 3.66
N GLU A 360 -6.08 -1.80 3.48
CA GLU A 360 -7.09 -1.97 4.52
C GLU A 360 -6.54 -2.64 5.81
N THR A 361 -5.45 -3.42 5.72
CA THR A 361 -4.74 -3.96 6.90
C THR A 361 -4.04 -2.89 7.73
N MET A 362 -3.63 -1.77 7.15
CA MET A 362 -3.18 -0.60 7.92
C MET A 362 -4.37 0.29 8.31
N ILE A 363 -5.24 0.64 7.36
CA ILE A 363 -6.34 1.58 7.60
C ILE A 363 -7.29 1.10 8.71
N ALA A 364 -7.71 -0.18 8.67
CA ALA A 364 -8.56 -0.77 9.71
C ALA A 364 -7.75 -1.50 10.80
N GLY A 365 -6.64 -2.14 10.41
CA GLY A 365 -5.92 -3.07 11.28
C GLY A 365 -4.78 -2.49 12.12
N ALA A 366 -4.20 -1.35 11.77
CA ALA A 366 -2.96 -0.85 12.39
C ALA A 366 -2.96 -0.77 13.93
N PRO A 367 -4.05 -0.34 14.63
CA PRO A 367 -4.11 -0.33 16.09
C PRO A 367 -3.82 -1.68 16.76
N PHE A 368 -4.11 -2.80 16.07
CA PHE A 368 -3.82 -4.16 16.52
C PHE A 368 -2.57 -4.76 15.85
N VAL A 369 -2.42 -4.53 14.54
CA VAL A 369 -1.38 -5.15 13.69
C VAL A 369 0.01 -4.61 14.01
N LEU A 370 0.16 -3.30 14.24
CA LEU A 370 1.48 -2.72 14.51
C LEU A 370 2.05 -3.15 15.87
N PRO A 371 1.32 -3.08 17.00
CA PRO A 371 1.82 -3.63 18.28
C PRO A 371 2.15 -5.13 18.20
N LEU A 372 1.40 -5.90 17.39
CA LEU A 372 1.69 -7.32 17.16
C LEU A 372 2.97 -7.52 16.34
N ALA A 373 3.19 -6.74 15.28
CA ALA A 373 4.40 -6.79 14.45
C ALA A 373 5.65 -6.42 15.26
N HIS A 374 5.59 -5.32 16.02
CA HIS A 374 6.65 -4.93 16.96
C HIS A 374 6.93 -6.03 18.01
N LYS A 375 5.89 -6.60 18.62
CA LYS A 375 6.01 -7.71 19.60
C LYS A 375 6.71 -8.95 19.03
N HIS A 376 6.49 -9.26 17.75
CA HIS A 376 7.08 -10.43 17.09
C HIS A 376 8.39 -10.10 16.31
N ASN A 377 8.85 -8.85 16.35
CA ASN A 377 10.01 -8.35 15.58
C ASN A 377 9.87 -8.58 14.07
N ILE A 378 8.71 -8.23 13.51
CA ILE A 378 8.31 -8.49 12.13
C ILE A 378 8.17 -7.19 11.34
N LYS A 379 8.71 -7.18 10.11
CA LYS A 379 8.65 -6.01 9.23
C LYS A 379 7.34 -5.98 8.46
N ILE A 380 6.80 -4.77 8.31
CA ILE A 380 5.74 -4.46 7.36
C ILE A 380 6.35 -3.61 6.26
N LEU A 381 6.66 -4.23 5.13
CA LEU A 381 7.32 -3.61 3.98
C LEU A 381 6.24 -3.13 3.00
N PRO A 382 6.13 -1.82 2.72
CA PRO A 382 5.02 -1.28 1.92
C PRO A 382 5.23 -1.49 0.41
N ALA A 383 4.23 -2.12 -0.22
CA ALA A 383 4.20 -2.44 -1.65
C ALA A 383 3.18 -1.62 -2.46
N ASP A 384 2.37 -0.77 -1.82
CA ASP A 384 1.64 0.26 -2.55
C ASP A 384 2.60 1.34 -3.06
N SER A 385 2.32 1.96 -4.20
CA SER A 385 3.33 2.65 -5.00
C SER A 385 3.91 3.88 -4.28
N GLU A 386 3.01 4.65 -3.66
CA GLU A 386 3.27 5.85 -2.90
C GLU A 386 4.06 5.56 -1.61
N HIS A 387 3.65 4.57 -0.83
CA HIS A 387 4.33 4.22 0.42
C HIS A 387 5.65 3.49 0.16
N SER A 388 5.76 2.71 -0.91
CA SER A 388 7.03 2.16 -1.38
C SER A 388 7.99 3.27 -1.83
N ALA A 389 7.47 4.35 -2.42
CA ALA A 389 8.26 5.53 -2.79
C ALA A 389 8.74 6.33 -1.57
N ILE A 390 7.87 6.54 -0.58
CA ILE A 390 8.25 7.14 0.72
C ILE A 390 9.30 6.27 1.43
N PHE A 391 9.05 4.96 1.54
CA PHE A 391 9.95 3.99 2.17
C PHE A 391 11.33 3.89 1.50
N GLN A 392 11.41 4.16 0.19
CA GLN A 392 12.69 4.30 -0.53
C GLN A 392 13.36 5.66 -0.29
N SER A 393 12.58 6.72 -0.05
CA SER A 393 13.08 8.09 0.10
C SER A 393 13.53 8.42 1.54
N ILE A 394 13.04 7.68 2.55
CA ILE A 394 13.48 7.81 3.96
C ILE A 394 14.72 6.97 4.30
N GLN A 395 15.38 6.34 3.33
CA GLN A 395 16.46 5.39 3.61
C GLN A 395 17.75 6.11 4.00
N GLY A 396 18.31 5.72 5.15
CA GLY A 396 19.49 6.38 5.72
C GLY A 396 19.24 7.80 6.27
N LEU A 397 17.99 8.27 6.32
CA LEU A 397 17.67 9.52 7.01
C LEU A 397 17.97 9.39 8.51
N PRO A 398 18.61 10.38 9.15
CA PRO A 398 18.77 10.36 10.60
C PRO A 398 17.41 10.48 11.31
N LYS A 399 17.31 9.90 12.52
CA LYS A 399 16.05 9.87 13.28
C LYS A 399 15.49 11.29 13.49
N GLY A 400 14.25 11.52 13.08
CA GLY A 400 13.58 12.81 13.16
C GLY A 400 13.89 13.77 11.99
N ALA A 401 14.64 13.34 10.97
CA ALA A 401 14.93 14.17 9.81
C ALA A 401 13.76 14.28 8.82
N LEU A 402 12.82 13.33 8.80
CA LEU A 402 11.54 13.50 8.11
C LEU A 402 10.78 14.68 8.74
N ARG A 403 10.28 15.59 7.90
CA ARG A 403 9.43 16.72 8.30
C ARG A 403 8.01 16.56 7.77
N LYS A 404 7.85 16.30 6.46
CA LYS A 404 6.54 16.16 5.81
C LYS A 404 6.58 15.09 4.72
N ILE A 405 5.46 14.42 4.52
CA ILE A 405 5.20 13.53 3.38
C ILE A 405 4.42 14.31 2.31
N LEU A 406 4.90 14.28 1.07
CA LEU A 406 4.19 14.79 -0.10
C LEU A 406 3.64 13.58 -0.87
N LEU A 407 2.41 13.21 -0.54
CA LEU A 407 1.73 12.01 -1.05
C LEU A 407 1.15 12.30 -2.43
N THR A 408 1.87 11.95 -3.50
CA THR A 408 1.43 12.26 -4.86
C THR A 408 0.25 11.38 -5.29
N GLY A 409 -0.60 11.89 -6.19
CA GLY A 409 -1.75 11.14 -6.72
C GLY A 409 -2.18 11.60 -8.11
N SER A 410 -2.69 10.68 -8.94
CA SER A 410 -3.07 10.98 -10.33
C SER A 410 -4.21 12.02 -10.47
N GLY A 411 -5.04 12.20 -9.43
CA GLY A 411 -6.24 13.06 -9.47
C GLY A 411 -7.49 12.38 -10.05
N GLY A 412 -7.39 11.11 -10.46
CA GLY A 412 -8.52 10.32 -10.96
C GLY A 412 -9.06 10.75 -12.32
N ALA A 413 -10.09 10.03 -12.80
CA ALA A 413 -10.72 10.26 -14.11
C ALA A 413 -11.39 11.64 -14.26
N PHE A 414 -11.81 12.24 -13.14
CA PHE A 414 -12.64 13.45 -13.12
C PHE A 414 -11.91 14.74 -12.75
N ARG A 415 -10.58 14.69 -12.58
CA ARG A 415 -9.71 15.84 -12.21
C ARG A 415 -10.10 17.15 -12.90
N GLU A 416 -10.26 17.13 -14.22
CA GLU A 416 -10.49 18.31 -15.08
C GLU A 416 -11.97 18.59 -15.40
N TRP A 417 -12.90 17.76 -14.93
CA TRP A 417 -14.34 17.96 -15.20
C TRP A 417 -14.91 19.08 -14.31
N PRO A 418 -15.80 19.96 -14.83
CA PRO A 418 -16.55 20.92 -14.00
C PRO A 418 -17.39 20.22 -12.92
N ALA A 419 -17.52 20.84 -11.74
CA ALA A 419 -18.20 20.26 -10.58
C ALA A 419 -19.70 19.99 -10.86
N GLU A 420 -20.32 20.80 -11.71
CA GLU A 420 -21.72 20.72 -12.10
C GLU A 420 -22.05 19.43 -12.85
N LYS A 421 -21.04 18.79 -13.46
CA LYS A 421 -21.17 17.50 -14.17
C LYS A 421 -21.03 16.28 -13.26
N MET A 422 -20.61 16.44 -11.99
CA MET A 422 -20.37 15.30 -11.09
C MET A 422 -21.65 14.48 -10.83
N LYS A 423 -22.80 15.14 -10.79
CA LYS A 423 -24.13 14.52 -10.61
C LYS A 423 -24.52 13.57 -11.76
N ASP A 424 -23.99 13.80 -12.96
CA ASP A 424 -24.37 13.08 -14.18
C ASP A 424 -23.47 11.86 -14.46
N ILE A 425 -22.40 11.68 -13.67
CA ILE A 425 -21.44 10.58 -13.79
C ILE A 425 -22.14 9.21 -13.72
N LYS A 426 -21.75 8.31 -14.62
CA LYS A 426 -22.18 6.91 -14.66
C LYS A 426 -21.00 5.97 -14.45
N LEU A 427 -21.28 4.72 -14.08
CA LEU A 427 -20.27 3.70 -13.82
C LEU A 427 -19.28 3.52 -14.99
N LYS A 428 -19.79 3.54 -16.23
CA LYS A 428 -18.98 3.46 -17.47
C LYS A 428 -17.92 4.57 -17.60
N ASP A 429 -18.11 5.69 -16.92
CA ASP A 429 -17.23 6.87 -16.99
C ASP A 429 -16.25 6.88 -15.82
N ALA A 430 -16.69 6.45 -14.63
CA ALA A 430 -15.80 6.27 -13.47
C ALA A 430 -14.76 5.17 -13.69
N LEU A 431 -15.07 4.14 -14.48
CA LEU A 431 -14.16 3.04 -14.81
C LEU A 431 -13.05 3.40 -15.83
N LYS A 432 -12.95 4.65 -16.29
CA LYS A 432 -11.94 5.11 -17.26
C LYS A 432 -10.76 5.78 -16.56
N HIS A 433 -9.88 4.98 -15.95
CA HIS A 433 -8.67 5.53 -15.34
C HIS A 433 -7.69 6.05 -16.41
N PRO A 434 -7.09 7.25 -16.27
CA PRO A 434 -6.28 7.88 -17.33
C PRO A 434 -4.85 7.32 -17.50
N ILE A 435 -4.29 6.63 -16.49
CA ILE A 435 -2.90 6.13 -16.47
C ILE A 435 -2.85 4.62 -16.21
N TRP A 436 -3.25 4.21 -15.01
CA TRP A 436 -3.14 2.83 -14.53
C TRP A 436 -4.28 1.91 -15.01
N SER A 437 -3.96 0.64 -15.28
CA SER A 437 -4.96 -0.43 -15.46
C SER A 437 -5.26 -1.08 -14.11
N LEU A 438 -6.47 -0.88 -13.59
CA LEU A 438 -6.81 -1.13 -12.18
C LEU A 438 -8.15 -1.87 -12.00
N GLY A 439 -8.31 -2.54 -10.86
CA GLY A 439 -9.56 -3.21 -10.47
C GLY A 439 -10.69 -2.21 -10.14
N ARG A 440 -11.95 -2.60 -10.39
CA ARG A 440 -13.13 -1.70 -10.33
C ARG A 440 -13.21 -0.84 -9.06
N LYS A 441 -12.95 -1.42 -7.87
CA LYS A 441 -12.97 -0.72 -6.56
C LYS A 441 -11.96 0.44 -6.53
N ILE A 442 -10.68 0.13 -6.67
CA ILE A 442 -9.60 1.13 -6.64
C ILE A 442 -9.69 2.14 -7.81
N THR A 443 -10.24 1.75 -8.96
CA THR A 443 -10.54 2.70 -10.04
C THR A 443 -11.56 3.77 -9.63
N ILE A 444 -12.60 3.37 -8.90
CA ILE A 444 -13.65 4.29 -8.40
C ILE A 444 -13.14 5.08 -7.17
N ASP A 445 -12.37 4.45 -6.28
CA ASP A 445 -11.66 5.13 -5.18
C ASP A 445 -10.69 6.20 -5.72
N SER A 446 -10.01 5.94 -6.85
CA SER A 446 -9.16 6.92 -7.53
C SER A 446 -9.98 8.02 -8.19
N ALA A 447 -11.10 7.68 -8.84
CA ALA A 447 -12.01 8.66 -9.44
C ALA A 447 -12.68 9.60 -8.40
N THR A 448 -12.91 9.12 -7.18
CA THR A 448 -13.46 9.88 -6.03
C THR A 448 -12.41 10.51 -5.11
N LEU A 449 -11.12 10.24 -5.32
CA LEU A 449 -10.01 10.49 -4.38
C LEU A 449 -10.11 9.79 -3.00
N PHE A 450 -11.09 8.91 -2.76
CA PHE A 450 -11.07 8.06 -1.55
C PHE A 450 -9.78 7.23 -1.47
N ASN A 451 -9.23 6.77 -2.59
CA ASN A 451 -7.96 6.03 -2.62
C ASN A 451 -6.85 6.85 -1.94
N LYS A 452 -6.73 8.13 -2.32
CA LYS A 452 -5.69 9.03 -1.83
C LYS A 452 -5.90 9.44 -0.36
N GLY A 453 -7.15 9.61 0.06
CA GLY A 453 -7.47 9.86 1.47
C GLY A 453 -7.21 8.63 2.37
N LEU A 454 -7.53 7.43 1.89
CA LEU A 454 -7.23 6.17 2.59
C LEU A 454 -5.71 5.97 2.74
N GLU A 455 -4.94 6.30 1.71
CA GLU A 455 -3.47 6.23 1.73
C GLU A 455 -2.82 7.24 2.70
N VAL A 456 -3.47 8.35 3.03
CA VAL A 456 -3.01 9.26 4.12
C VAL A 456 -3.10 8.56 5.48
N ILE A 457 -4.16 7.80 5.74
CA ILE A 457 -4.31 7.02 6.98
C ILE A 457 -3.23 5.93 7.05
N GLU A 458 -2.97 5.26 5.93
CA GLU A 458 -1.89 4.28 5.81
C GLU A 458 -0.50 4.91 5.99
N ALA A 459 -0.25 6.11 5.44
CA ALA A 459 1.02 6.82 5.60
C ALA A 459 1.29 7.25 7.04
N HIS A 460 0.25 7.68 7.78
CA HIS A 460 0.34 7.94 9.23
C HIS A 460 0.82 6.69 9.99
N TYR A 461 0.13 5.56 9.78
CA TYR A 461 0.45 4.30 10.49
C TYR A 461 1.79 3.66 10.04
N LEU A 462 2.17 3.79 8.77
CA LEU A 462 3.46 3.27 8.30
C LEU A 462 4.64 4.11 8.77
N PHE A 463 4.55 5.45 8.72
CA PHE A 463 5.73 6.32 8.86
C PHE A 463 5.76 7.17 10.14
N GLY A 464 4.64 7.31 10.84
CA GLY A 464 4.54 8.06 12.09
C GLY A 464 4.50 9.58 11.92
N SER A 465 4.26 10.09 10.71
CA SER A 465 3.95 11.51 10.48
C SER A 465 2.56 11.85 11.00
N ASP A 466 2.41 12.97 11.69
CA ASP A 466 1.10 13.51 12.05
C ASP A 466 0.30 13.86 10.78
N TYR A 467 -1.04 13.82 10.87
CA TYR A 467 -1.91 14.07 9.71
C TYR A 467 -1.69 15.43 9.04
N ASP A 468 -1.27 16.44 9.79
CA ASP A 468 -1.02 17.79 9.28
C ASP A 468 0.34 17.89 8.54
N ASP A 469 1.23 16.91 8.75
CA ASP A 469 2.51 16.71 8.06
C ASP A 469 2.42 15.70 6.91
N ILE A 470 1.21 15.33 6.48
CA ILE A 470 0.96 14.55 5.26
C ILE A 470 0.11 15.39 4.30
N GLU A 471 0.69 15.75 3.15
CA GLU A 471 0.07 16.63 2.16
C GLU A 471 -0.18 15.89 0.85
N ILE A 472 -1.44 15.86 0.38
CA ILE A 472 -1.80 15.29 -0.92
C ILE A 472 -1.40 16.25 -2.04
N VAL A 473 -0.65 15.76 -3.02
CA VAL A 473 -0.23 16.53 -4.21
C VAL A 473 -0.74 15.84 -5.47
N ILE A 474 -1.53 16.53 -6.30
CA ILE A 474 -2.03 15.96 -7.55
C ILE A 474 -0.93 16.04 -8.62
N HIS A 475 -0.41 14.88 -9.01
CA HIS A 475 0.63 14.68 -10.02
C HIS A 475 0.09 13.82 -11.18
N PRO A 476 -0.46 14.43 -12.25
CA PRO A 476 -1.17 13.71 -13.32
C PRO A 476 -0.36 12.62 -14.03
N GLN A 477 0.96 12.82 -14.19
CA GLN A 477 1.82 11.91 -14.96
C GLN A 477 2.11 10.60 -14.22
N SER A 478 1.95 10.55 -12.90
CA SER A 478 2.26 9.38 -12.06
C SER A 478 3.70 8.84 -12.28
N ILE A 479 4.67 9.75 -12.33
CA ILE A 479 6.11 9.45 -12.49
C ILE A 479 6.89 9.70 -11.20
N ILE A 480 6.54 10.76 -10.46
CA ILE A 480 6.91 10.89 -9.06
C ILE A 480 5.86 10.13 -8.24
N HIS A 481 6.27 9.03 -7.61
CA HIS A 481 5.35 8.14 -6.89
C HIS A 481 5.09 8.62 -5.45
N SER A 482 6.03 9.32 -4.82
CA SER A 482 5.83 10.26 -3.69
C SER A 482 7.15 10.94 -3.33
N LEU A 483 7.08 11.97 -2.48
CA LEU A 483 8.25 12.70 -1.96
C LEU A 483 8.21 12.81 -0.43
N VAL A 484 9.38 13.06 0.15
CA VAL A 484 9.55 13.44 1.56
C VAL A 484 10.33 14.74 1.66
N GLU A 485 9.83 15.67 2.46
CA GLU A 485 10.51 16.89 2.87
C GLU A 485 11.24 16.64 4.19
N THR A 486 12.50 17.05 4.29
CA THR A 486 13.33 16.91 5.49
C THR A 486 13.40 18.21 6.31
N GLN A 487 13.86 18.12 7.57
CA GLN A 487 13.93 19.27 8.49
C GLN A 487 14.87 20.41 8.02
N ASP A 488 15.75 20.15 7.06
CA ASP A 488 16.63 21.13 6.40
C ASP A 488 16.01 21.75 5.12
N SER A 489 14.73 21.49 4.85
CA SER A 489 13.98 21.87 3.63
C SER A 489 14.44 21.18 2.34
N SER A 490 15.31 20.17 2.40
CA SER A 490 15.55 19.30 1.23
C SER A 490 14.32 18.45 0.91
N VAL A 491 14.15 18.03 -0.34
CA VAL A 491 13.08 17.12 -0.77
C VAL A 491 13.68 15.93 -1.52
N ILE A 492 13.40 14.72 -1.06
CA ILE A 492 13.81 13.46 -1.68
C ILE A 492 12.57 12.78 -2.28
N ALA A 493 12.70 12.24 -3.48
CA ALA A 493 11.58 11.63 -4.20
C ALA A 493 12.02 10.35 -4.92
N GLN A 494 11.13 9.35 -4.96
CA GLN A 494 11.31 8.18 -5.80
C GLN A 494 10.50 8.31 -7.09
N LEU A 495 11.21 8.14 -8.22
CA LEU A 495 10.65 8.23 -9.55
C LEU A 495 10.66 6.88 -10.26
N GLY A 496 9.64 6.61 -11.07
CA GLY A 496 9.54 5.41 -11.89
C GLY A 496 8.56 5.57 -13.05
N ILE A 497 8.43 4.53 -13.86
CA ILE A 497 7.25 4.37 -14.71
C ILE A 497 6.05 3.91 -13.85
N PRO A 498 4.80 4.11 -14.28
CA PRO A 498 3.63 3.60 -13.58
C PRO A 498 3.47 2.08 -13.81
N ASP A 499 4.24 1.29 -13.06
CA ASP A 499 4.27 -0.17 -13.09
C ASP A 499 4.35 -0.73 -11.66
N MET A 500 3.30 -1.42 -11.21
CA MET A 500 3.23 -1.97 -9.84
C MET A 500 4.23 -3.11 -9.58
N ARG A 501 4.88 -3.65 -10.61
CA ARG A 501 6.00 -4.58 -10.40
C ARG A 501 7.19 -3.90 -9.74
N LEU A 502 7.39 -2.59 -9.90
CA LEU A 502 8.49 -1.84 -9.26
C LEU A 502 8.42 -1.86 -7.72
N PRO A 503 7.32 -1.40 -7.07
CA PRO A 503 7.21 -1.48 -5.61
C PRO A 503 7.12 -2.93 -5.11
N LEU A 504 6.46 -3.85 -5.84
CA LEU A 504 6.39 -5.26 -5.45
C LEU A 504 7.78 -5.93 -5.45
N LEU A 505 8.57 -5.77 -6.52
CA LEU A 505 9.93 -6.31 -6.59
C LEU A 505 10.80 -5.75 -5.47
N TYR A 506 10.73 -4.43 -5.24
CA TYR A 506 11.53 -3.80 -4.20
C TYR A 506 11.14 -4.27 -2.80
N THR A 507 9.84 -4.43 -2.52
CA THR A 507 9.33 -5.02 -1.26
C THR A 507 9.84 -6.44 -1.04
N LEU A 508 9.92 -7.24 -2.11
CA LEU A 508 10.41 -8.61 -2.05
C LEU A 508 11.94 -8.69 -1.90
N SER A 509 12.69 -7.80 -2.55
CA SER A 509 14.16 -7.80 -2.59
C SER A 509 14.83 -7.01 -1.47
N TRP A 510 14.10 -6.12 -0.77
CA TRP A 510 14.66 -5.26 0.28
C TRP A 510 15.46 -6.07 1.32
N PRO A 511 16.67 -5.59 1.71
CA PRO A 511 17.28 -4.29 1.39
C PRO A 511 17.97 -4.18 0.02
N GLU A 512 18.10 -5.27 -0.74
CA GLU A 512 18.78 -5.26 -2.04
C GLU A 512 17.92 -4.69 -3.18
N ARG A 513 18.58 -4.34 -4.29
CA ARG A 513 17.95 -4.09 -5.60
C ARG A 513 18.44 -5.12 -6.61
N ILE A 514 17.51 -5.77 -7.30
CA ILE A 514 17.80 -6.77 -8.34
C ILE A 514 18.01 -6.06 -9.69
N TYR A 515 18.90 -6.59 -10.53
CA TYR A 515 19.09 -6.11 -11.90
C TYR A 515 17.93 -6.59 -12.78
N CYS A 516 17.27 -5.65 -13.47
CA CYS A 516 16.15 -5.94 -14.37
C CYS A 516 16.52 -5.63 -15.83
N SER A 517 16.16 -6.55 -16.74
CA SER A 517 16.35 -6.40 -18.19
C SER A 517 15.46 -5.30 -18.78
N GLU A 518 15.99 -4.53 -19.74
CA GLU A 518 15.25 -3.40 -20.35
C GLU A 518 14.15 -3.86 -21.30
N LEU A 519 14.17 -5.14 -21.72
CA LEU A 519 13.13 -5.78 -22.51
C LEU A 519 11.83 -5.99 -21.71
N THR A 520 11.96 -6.31 -20.43
CA THR A 520 10.85 -6.58 -19.50
C THR A 520 10.58 -5.42 -18.54
N TRP A 521 11.54 -4.51 -18.34
CA TRP A 521 11.47 -3.36 -17.43
C TRP A 521 12.00 -2.09 -18.11
N PRO A 522 11.15 -1.39 -18.89
CA PRO A 522 11.58 -0.21 -19.64
C PRO A 522 12.07 0.91 -18.71
N ARG A 523 13.11 1.62 -19.14
CA ARG A 523 13.71 2.72 -18.35
C ARG A 523 12.89 4.00 -18.46
N LEU A 524 12.82 4.75 -17.36
CA LEU A 524 12.25 6.09 -17.34
C LEU A 524 13.15 7.06 -18.12
N ASP A 525 12.59 7.68 -19.16
CA ASP A 525 13.26 8.74 -19.92
C ASP A 525 12.55 10.09 -19.69
N LEU A 526 13.10 10.87 -18.76
CA LEU A 526 12.57 12.19 -18.43
C LEU A 526 12.56 13.16 -19.63
N SER A 527 13.48 13.00 -20.59
CA SER A 527 13.52 13.86 -21.78
C SER A 527 12.36 13.59 -22.74
N LYS A 528 11.84 12.35 -22.76
CA LYS A 528 10.61 11.98 -23.50
C LYS A 528 9.32 12.38 -22.77
N TYR A 529 9.31 12.39 -21.43
CA TYR A 529 8.16 12.85 -20.64
C TYR A 529 8.00 14.38 -20.66
N GLY A 530 9.10 15.13 -20.66
CA GLY A 530 9.12 16.59 -20.78
C GLY A 530 8.64 17.32 -19.52
N SER A 531 7.33 17.29 -19.25
CA SER A 531 6.68 18.08 -18.19
C SER A 531 6.09 17.19 -17.09
N LEU A 532 6.58 17.37 -15.86
CA LEU A 532 5.95 16.87 -14.64
C LEU A 532 5.21 18.04 -13.96
N THR A 533 3.92 17.87 -13.65
CA THR A 533 3.09 18.95 -13.08
C THR A 533 2.49 18.53 -11.74
N PHE A 534 2.22 19.54 -10.89
CA PHE A 534 1.80 19.37 -9.50
C PHE A 534 0.72 20.40 -9.17
N PHE A 535 -0.35 19.98 -8.48
CA PHE A 535 -1.48 20.84 -8.11
C PHE A 535 -2.01 20.45 -6.72
N ALA A 536 -2.64 21.39 -6.02
CA ALA A 536 -3.44 21.05 -4.83
C ALA A 536 -4.70 20.26 -5.22
N PRO A 537 -5.20 19.35 -4.36
CA PRO A 537 -6.50 18.69 -4.56
C PRO A 537 -7.66 19.67 -4.40
N ASP A 538 -8.73 19.48 -5.18
CA ASP A 538 -9.99 20.22 -5.01
C ASP A 538 -10.87 19.52 -3.96
N ASN A 539 -10.62 19.83 -2.68
CA ASN A 539 -11.36 19.24 -1.56
C ASN A 539 -12.85 19.67 -1.49
N LYS A 540 -13.29 20.65 -2.29
CA LYS A 540 -14.73 21.00 -2.41
C LYS A 540 -15.44 20.03 -3.35
N LYS A 541 -14.77 19.65 -4.42
CA LYS A 541 -15.22 18.67 -5.42
C LYS A 541 -15.02 17.21 -4.96
N PHE A 542 -14.01 16.96 -4.14
CA PHE A 542 -13.66 15.64 -3.60
C PHE A 542 -13.66 15.67 -2.05
N PRO A 543 -14.85 15.69 -1.40
CA PRO A 543 -14.94 15.77 0.06
C PRO A 543 -14.42 14.52 0.78
N SER A 544 -14.23 13.41 0.07
CA SER A 544 -13.50 12.20 0.49
C SER A 544 -12.18 12.51 1.18
N VAL A 545 -11.42 13.49 0.68
CA VAL A 545 -10.15 13.92 1.28
C VAL A 545 -10.39 14.38 2.72
N ASN A 546 -11.29 15.35 2.92
CA ASN A 546 -11.58 15.88 4.25
C ASN A 546 -12.15 14.79 5.19
N LEU A 547 -13.00 13.90 4.68
CA LEU A 547 -13.56 12.76 5.43
C LEU A 547 -12.45 11.80 5.92
N CYS A 548 -11.46 11.47 5.09
CA CYS A 548 -10.36 10.60 5.49
C CYS A 548 -9.42 11.24 6.51
N TYR A 549 -9.09 12.54 6.39
CA TYR A 549 -8.33 13.24 7.42
C TYR A 549 -9.11 13.34 8.75
N ALA A 550 -10.44 13.53 8.70
CA ALA A 550 -11.27 13.54 9.90
C ALA A 550 -11.34 12.15 10.57
N ALA A 551 -11.56 11.09 9.81
CA ALA A 551 -11.56 9.71 10.33
C ALA A 551 -10.18 9.30 10.86
N GLY A 552 -9.09 9.71 10.20
CA GLY A 552 -7.72 9.52 10.67
C GLY A 552 -7.47 10.17 12.02
N ARG A 553 -7.79 11.46 12.17
CA ARG A 553 -7.66 12.18 13.46
C ARG A 553 -8.57 11.63 14.57
N ALA A 554 -9.70 10.99 14.24
CA ALA A 554 -10.55 10.29 15.20
C ALA A 554 -9.98 8.93 15.62
N GLY A 555 -9.25 8.25 14.73
CA GLY A 555 -8.51 7.02 14.99
C GLY A 555 -9.39 5.82 15.38
N GLY A 556 -8.77 4.86 16.08
CA GLY A 556 -9.45 3.66 16.59
C GLY A 556 -10.20 2.89 15.51
N THR A 557 -11.48 2.63 15.75
CA THR A 557 -12.38 1.96 14.80
C THR A 557 -12.89 2.85 13.66
N MET A 558 -12.78 4.19 13.76
CA MET A 558 -13.35 5.11 12.76
C MET A 558 -12.72 4.93 11.37
N THR A 559 -11.41 4.67 11.31
CA THR A 559 -10.69 4.46 10.05
C THR A 559 -11.12 3.17 9.35
N GLY A 560 -11.34 2.10 10.11
CA GLY A 560 -11.89 0.84 9.60
C GLY A 560 -13.34 0.99 9.11
N VAL A 561 -14.18 1.69 9.88
CA VAL A 561 -15.57 2.00 9.50
C VAL A 561 -15.64 2.82 8.22
N LEU A 562 -14.82 3.86 8.07
CA LEU A 562 -14.73 4.65 6.83
C LEU A 562 -14.33 3.78 5.63
N SER A 563 -13.35 2.90 5.78
CA SER A 563 -12.92 1.97 4.71
C SER A 563 -14.03 1.00 4.31
N ALA A 564 -14.69 0.37 5.29
CA ALA A 564 -15.76 -0.60 5.08
C ALA A 564 -17.04 0.04 4.49
N ALA A 565 -17.37 1.26 4.93
CA ALA A 565 -18.45 2.06 4.36
C ALA A 565 -18.15 2.46 2.91
N ASN A 566 -16.91 2.86 2.60
CA ASN A 566 -16.50 3.20 1.24
C ASN A 566 -16.55 1.98 0.31
N GLU A 567 -16.01 0.83 0.75
CA GLU A 567 -16.15 -0.43 0.01
C GLU A 567 -17.61 -0.73 -0.34
N LYS A 568 -18.54 -0.58 0.62
CA LYS A 568 -19.96 -0.85 0.36
C LYS A 568 -20.64 0.20 -0.50
N ALA A 569 -20.30 1.48 -0.34
CA ALA A 569 -20.81 2.56 -1.18
C ALA A 569 -20.35 2.40 -2.64
N VAL A 570 -19.09 2.00 -2.86
CA VAL A 570 -18.55 1.68 -4.19
C VAL A 570 -19.20 0.43 -4.77
N GLU A 571 -19.45 -0.62 -3.97
CA GLU A 571 -20.24 -1.79 -4.40
C GLU A 571 -21.64 -1.36 -4.89
N MET A 572 -22.36 -0.56 -4.10
CA MET A 572 -23.69 -0.05 -4.43
C MET A 572 -23.69 0.83 -5.70
N PHE A 573 -22.65 1.64 -5.93
CA PHE A 573 -22.50 2.40 -7.18
C PHE A 573 -22.16 1.49 -8.38
N VAL A 574 -21.39 0.41 -8.19
CA VAL A 574 -21.12 -0.61 -9.23
C VAL A 574 -22.37 -1.43 -9.57
N GLU A 575 -23.29 -1.58 -8.63
CA GLU A 575 -24.63 -2.16 -8.83
C GLU A 575 -25.67 -1.13 -9.34
N GLU A 576 -25.25 0.11 -9.63
CA GLU A 576 -26.09 1.25 -10.05
C GLU A 576 -27.26 1.58 -9.09
N LYS A 577 -27.12 1.20 -7.80
CA LYS A 577 -28.10 1.40 -6.71
C LYS A 577 -28.08 2.80 -6.09
N ILE A 578 -26.99 3.54 -6.27
CA ILE A 578 -26.79 4.92 -5.82
C ILE A 578 -26.06 5.75 -6.90
N SER A 579 -26.08 7.08 -6.81
CA SER A 579 -25.29 7.93 -7.72
C SER A 579 -23.82 8.02 -7.28
N TYR A 580 -22.97 8.58 -8.15
CA TYR A 580 -21.56 8.86 -7.84
C TYR A 580 -21.38 9.80 -6.65
N LEU A 581 -22.28 10.79 -6.47
CA LEU A 581 -22.20 11.74 -5.35
C LEU A 581 -22.70 11.14 -4.03
N ASP A 582 -23.58 10.13 -4.09
CA ASP A 582 -24.05 9.45 -2.89
C ASP A 582 -22.96 8.61 -2.22
N ILE A 583 -21.87 8.25 -2.93
CA ILE A 583 -20.73 7.52 -2.33
C ILE A 583 -20.18 8.29 -1.13
N PHE A 584 -19.91 9.58 -1.29
CA PHE A 584 -19.40 10.44 -0.22
C PHE A 584 -20.40 10.53 0.95
N LYS A 585 -21.70 10.67 0.64
CA LYS A 585 -22.78 10.82 1.63
C LYS A 585 -23.02 9.53 2.43
N VAL A 586 -22.94 8.36 1.80
CA VAL A 586 -23.06 7.05 2.48
C VAL A 586 -21.90 6.85 3.45
N VAL A 587 -20.67 7.19 3.05
CA VAL A 587 -19.49 7.14 3.93
C VAL A 587 -19.62 8.12 5.08
N GLU A 588 -19.95 9.39 4.79
CA GLU A 588 -20.13 10.44 5.80
C GLU A 588 -21.16 10.04 6.86
N LEU A 589 -22.37 9.64 6.47
CA LEU A 589 -23.44 9.24 7.39
C LEU A 589 -23.08 7.99 8.22
N THR A 590 -22.33 7.05 7.64
CA THR A 590 -21.86 5.85 8.37
C THR A 590 -20.81 6.21 9.41
N CYS A 591 -19.89 7.14 9.09
CA CYS A 591 -18.91 7.64 10.04
C CYS A 591 -19.56 8.50 11.14
N GLN A 592 -20.56 9.32 10.80
CA GLN A 592 -21.31 10.14 11.76
C GLN A 592 -22.07 9.28 12.78
N GLU A 593 -22.72 8.20 12.34
CA GLU A 593 -23.42 7.28 13.25
C GLU A 593 -22.43 6.58 14.20
N HIS A 594 -21.28 6.14 13.67
CA HIS A 594 -20.24 5.44 14.44
C HIS A 594 -19.57 6.28 15.54
N GLN A 595 -19.66 7.61 15.49
CA GLN A 595 -19.13 8.48 16.56
C GLN A 595 -19.70 8.14 17.95
N LYS A 596 -20.89 7.53 18.01
CA LYS A 596 -21.58 7.09 19.22
C LYS A 596 -20.95 5.84 19.87
N GLU A 597 -20.24 5.03 19.09
CA GLU A 597 -19.68 3.73 19.46
C GLU A 597 -18.16 3.63 19.18
N LEU A 598 -17.47 4.77 19.11
CA LEU A 598 -16.05 4.85 18.74
C LEU A 598 -15.13 4.18 19.78
N VAL A 599 -14.76 2.92 19.53
CA VAL A 599 -13.69 2.23 20.26
C VAL A 599 -12.33 2.77 19.80
N ALA A 600 -11.57 3.39 20.72
CA ALA A 600 -10.28 4.04 20.44
C ALA A 600 -9.07 3.07 20.38
N SER A 601 -9.16 1.89 20.99
CA SER A 601 -8.08 0.89 21.01
C SER A 601 -8.65 -0.53 20.82
N PRO A 602 -9.15 -0.85 19.61
CA PRO A 602 -9.93 -2.05 19.39
C PRO A 602 -9.08 -3.32 19.31
N SER A 603 -9.68 -4.42 19.76
CA SER A 603 -9.27 -5.79 19.44
C SER A 603 -9.46 -6.12 17.96
N LEU A 604 -8.87 -7.24 17.51
CA LEU A 604 -9.10 -7.78 16.17
C LEU A 604 -10.58 -8.11 15.93
N GLU A 605 -11.24 -8.61 16.97
CA GLU A 605 -12.64 -8.99 16.98
C GLU A 605 -13.55 -7.76 16.82
N GLU A 606 -13.24 -6.64 17.49
CA GLU A 606 -13.94 -5.36 17.31
C GLU A 606 -13.70 -4.75 15.92
N ILE A 607 -12.48 -4.81 15.37
CA ILE A 607 -12.18 -4.35 14.00
C ILE A 607 -13.03 -5.13 12.98
N ILE A 608 -13.13 -6.45 13.12
CA ILE A 608 -13.95 -7.32 12.26
C ILE A 608 -15.46 -7.05 12.47
N HIS A 609 -15.89 -6.79 13.71
CA HIS A 609 -17.28 -6.45 14.02
C HIS A 609 -17.70 -5.13 13.37
N TYR A 610 -16.92 -4.06 13.55
CA TYR A 610 -17.26 -2.74 13.03
C TYR A 610 -17.12 -2.62 11.50
N ASP A 611 -16.26 -3.42 10.86
CA ASP A 611 -16.29 -3.62 9.40
C ASP A 611 -17.66 -4.16 8.92
N GLN A 612 -18.15 -5.22 9.57
CA GLN A 612 -19.43 -5.84 9.20
C GLN A 612 -20.62 -4.91 9.51
N TRP A 613 -20.60 -4.23 10.66
CA TRP A 613 -21.58 -3.22 11.03
C TRP A 613 -21.63 -2.07 10.01
N ALA A 614 -20.47 -1.53 9.60
CA ALA A 614 -20.40 -0.42 8.66
C ALA A 614 -20.95 -0.81 7.28
N ARG A 615 -20.66 -2.02 6.79
CA ARG A 615 -21.23 -2.55 5.54
C ARG A 615 -22.76 -2.74 5.64
N GLN A 616 -23.27 -3.14 6.81
CA GLN A 616 -24.72 -3.29 7.03
C GLN A 616 -25.42 -1.93 7.12
N TYR A 617 -24.84 -0.97 7.85
CA TYR A 617 -25.39 0.38 7.98
C TYR A 617 -25.36 1.13 6.64
N ALA A 618 -24.23 1.13 5.93
CA ALA A 618 -24.11 1.74 4.60
C ALA A 618 -25.18 1.20 3.61
N ALA A 619 -25.44 -0.11 3.63
CA ALA A 619 -26.48 -0.75 2.82
C ALA A 619 -27.92 -0.39 3.22
N SER A 620 -28.14 0.12 4.44
CA SER A 620 -29.45 0.60 4.90
C SER A 620 -29.77 2.02 4.42
N ILE A 621 -28.76 2.89 4.26
CA ILE A 621 -28.93 4.30 3.84
C ILE A 621 -29.65 4.41 2.48
N GLN A 622 -29.40 3.45 1.57
CA GLN A 622 -30.11 3.36 0.30
C GLN A 622 -31.65 3.33 0.48
N LYS A 623 -32.12 2.54 1.46
CA LYS A 623 -33.55 2.32 1.73
C LYS A 623 -34.21 3.59 2.26
N ALA A 624 -33.51 4.34 3.10
CA ALA A 624 -33.99 5.60 3.65
C ALA A 624 -34.10 6.74 2.62
N SER A 625 -33.46 6.61 1.46
CA SER A 625 -33.56 7.57 0.34
C SER A 625 -34.51 7.10 -0.79
N SER A 626 -35.26 6.02 -0.56
CA SER A 626 -36.14 5.38 -1.55
C SER A 626 -37.63 5.36 -1.14
N VAL A 627 -38.01 6.20 -0.16
CA VAL A 627 -39.32 6.26 0.50
C VAL A 627 -39.79 7.71 0.57
#